data_AF-A0A925UJB9-F1
#
_entry.id   AF-A0A925UJB9-F1
#
_cell.length_a   1.000
_cell.length_b   1.000
_cell.length_c   1.000
_cell.angle_alpha   90.00
_cell.angle_beta   90.00
_cell.angle_gamma   90.00
#
_symmetry.space_group_name_H-M   'P 1'
#
loop_
_entity.id
_entity.type
_entity.pdbx_description
1 polymer ?
#
loop_
_entity_poly.entity_id
_entity_poly.type
_entity_poly.pdbx_seq_one_letter_code
_entity_poly.pdbx_strand_id
1 'polypeptide(L)' 'FGSFSINHRPPRMGRNPRSGESVAIPEKRVPHFKPGKALREAVDTHVPVGPAPTPRTPAPSAD' A
#
# COMPACT_ATOMS: atom_id res chain seq x y z
N PHE A 1 2.52 -14.71 -7.31
CA PHE A 1 1.13 -14.81 -6.83
C PHE A 1 0.96 -14.13 -5.47
N GLY A 2 -0.28 -13.97 -4.98
CA GLY A 2 -0.63 -13.20 -3.76
C GLY A 2 -2.05 -13.49 -3.29
N SER A 3 -2.66 -12.60 -2.50
CA SER A 3 -4.03 -12.77 -1.99
C SER A 3 -4.98 -11.67 -2.46
N PHE A 4 -6.23 -12.04 -2.71
CA PHE A 4 -7.32 -11.09 -2.94
C PHE A 4 -8.10 -10.89 -1.65
N SER A 5 -8.46 -9.65 -1.35
CA SER A 5 -9.41 -9.27 -0.31
C SER A 5 -10.46 -8.33 -0.90
N ILE A 6 -11.59 -8.19 -0.23
CA ILE A 6 -12.61 -7.20 -0.59
C ILE A 6 -12.48 -5.99 0.32
N ASN A 7 -12.38 -4.82 -0.29
CA ASN A 7 -12.45 -3.55 0.41
C ASN A 7 -13.85 -2.95 0.24
N HIS A 8 -14.50 -2.62 1.35
CA HIS A 8 -15.72 -1.82 1.32
C HIS A 8 -15.38 -0.34 1.06
N ARG A 9 -16.17 0.32 0.20
CA ARG A 9 -16.09 1.74 -0.07
C ARG A 9 -17.46 2.37 0.18
N PRO A 10 -17.59 3.28 1.17
CA PRO A 10 -18.85 3.96 1.45
C PRO A 10 -19.24 4.89 0.29
N PRO A 11 -20.52 5.30 0.20
CA PRO A 11 -20.97 6.24 -0.81
C PRO A 11 -20.33 7.61 -0.58
N ARG A 12 -20.03 8.34 -1.66
CA ARG A 12 -19.38 9.66 -1.60
C ARG A 12 -19.67 10.52 -2.82
N MET A 13 -19.47 11.82 -2.71
CA MET A 13 -19.44 12.72 -3.86
C MET A 13 -18.03 12.73 -4.47
N GLY A 14 -17.92 12.35 -5.73
CA GLY A 14 -16.73 12.52 -6.55
C GLY A 14 -16.81 13.76 -7.43
N ARG A 15 -15.79 13.97 -8.25
CA ARG A 15 -15.80 14.96 -9.33
C ARG A 15 -15.44 14.31 -10.65
N ASN A 16 -16.09 14.75 -11.72
CA ASN A 16 -15.68 14.42 -13.07
C ASN A 16 -14.29 15.02 -13.34
N PRO A 17 -13.24 14.23 -13.66
CA PRO A 17 -11.90 14.77 -13.91
C PRO A 17 -11.83 15.75 -15.09
N ARG A 18 -12.79 15.72 -16.02
CA ARG A 18 -12.84 16.60 -17.19
C ARG A 18 -13.55 17.93 -16.91
N SER A 19 -14.72 17.92 -16.27
CA SER A 19 -15.55 19.13 -16.05
C SER A 19 -15.49 19.69 -14.63
N GLY A 20 -15.04 18.90 -13.65
CA GLY A 20 -15.06 19.27 -12.23
C GLY A 20 -16.43 19.16 -11.56
N GLU A 21 -17.48 18.84 -12.31
CA GLU A 21 -18.83 18.68 -11.78
C GLU A 21 -18.91 17.56 -10.73
N SER A 22 -19.74 17.78 -9.71
CA SER A 22 -19.98 16.81 -8.66
C SER A 22 -20.79 15.62 -9.17
N VAL A 23 -20.34 14.41 -8.85
CA VAL A 23 -21.01 13.16 -9.25
C VAL A 23 -21.20 12.26 -8.03
N ALA A 24 -22.41 11.74 -7.84
CA ALA A 24 -22.68 10.78 -6.77
C ALA A 24 -22.04 9.43 -7.10
N ILE A 25 -21.25 8.89 -6.17
CA ILE A 25 -20.63 7.57 -6.27
C ILE A 25 -21.28 6.68 -5.22
N PRO A 26 -22.02 5.62 -5.62
CA PRO A 26 -22.66 4.72 -4.68
C PRO A 26 -21.62 3.88 -3.93
N GLU A 27 -22.07 3.25 -2.84
CA GLU A 27 -21.26 2.27 -2.13
C GLU A 27 -20.90 1.09 -3.04
N LYS A 28 -19.73 0.49 -2.79
CA LYS A 28 -19.31 -0.69 -3.52
C LYS A 28 -18.24 -1.50 -2.79
N ARG A 29 -18.12 -2.76 -3.22
CA ARG A 29 -17.05 -3.68 -2.83
C ARG A 29 -16.02 -3.72 -3.94
N VAL A 30 -14.76 -3.42 -3.64
CA VAL A 30 -13.67 -3.45 -4.62
C VAL A 30 -12.68 -4.55 -4.29
N PRO A 31 -12.30 -5.40 -5.27
CA PRO A 31 -11.20 -6.33 -5.10
C PRO A 31 -9.90 -5.58 -4.82
N HIS A 32 -9.12 -6.11 -3.90
CA HIS A 32 -7.81 -5.60 -3.54
C HIS A 32 -6.81 -6.76 -3.51
N PHE A 33 -5.74 -6.65 -4.29
CA PHE A 33 -4.71 -7.67 -4.34
C PHE A 33 -3.51 -7.27 -3.48
N LYS A 34 -3.04 -8.20 -2.65
CA LYS A 34 -1.78 -8.08 -1.90
C LYS A 34 -0.76 -9.04 -2.53
N PRO A 35 0.30 -8.54 -3.20
CA PRO A 35 1.30 -9.39 -3.82
C PRO A 35 2.13 -10.12 -2.75
N GLY A 36 2.35 -11.42 -2.95
CA GLY A 36 3.19 -12.24 -2.06
C GLY A 36 4.69 -11.90 -2.20
N LYS A 37 5.53 -12.40 -1.29
CA LYS A 37 6.99 -12.14 -1.28
C LYS A 37 7.65 -12.46 -2.63
N ALA A 38 7.51 -13.68 -3.11
CA ALA A 38 8.14 -14.12 -4.37
C ALA A 38 7.71 -13.29 -5.60
N LEU A 39 6.45 -12.83 -5.64
CA LEU A 39 5.99 -11.97 -6.75
C LEU A 39 6.58 -10.57 -6.67
N ARG A 40 6.63 -10.00 -5.46
CA ARG A 40 7.26 -8.69 -5.23
C ARG A 40 8.72 -8.73 -5.64
N GLU A 41 9.46 -9.72 -5.14
CA GLU A 41 10.90 -9.86 -5.42
C GLU A 41 11.22 -10.08 -6.90
N ALA A 42 10.35 -10.81 -7.63
CA ALA A 42 10.55 -11.03 -9.07
C ALA A 42 10.25 -9.78 -9.93
N VAL A 43 9.41 -8.87 -9.44
CA VAL A 43 8.97 -7.67 -10.19
C VAL A 43 9.76 -6.42 -9.77
N ASP A 44 10.13 -6.33 -8.50
CA ASP A 44 10.91 -5.23 -7.94
C ASP A 44 12.38 -5.39 -8.37
N THR A 45 12.68 -5.14 -9.64
CA THR A 45 14.03 -5.17 -10.25
C THR A 45 14.99 -4.10 -9.72
N HIS A 46 14.65 -3.43 -8.62
CA HIS A 46 15.43 -2.36 -8.02
C HIS A 46 15.43 -2.41 -6.49
N VAL A 47 15.80 -3.57 -5.93
CA VAL A 47 16.27 -3.63 -4.55
C VAL A 47 17.80 -3.56 -4.56
N PRO A 48 18.44 -2.39 -4.40
CA PRO A 48 19.76 -2.40 -3.79
C PRO A 48 19.55 -2.99 -2.40
N VAL A 49 20.04 -4.21 -2.18
CA VAL A 49 20.18 -4.78 -0.84
C VAL A 49 21.22 -3.91 -0.12
N GLY A 50 20.76 -2.80 0.45
CA GLY A 50 21.52 -2.07 1.45
C GLY A 50 21.73 -2.98 2.66
N PRO A 51 22.90 -2.95 3.31
CA PRO A 51 23.17 -3.83 4.43
C PRO A 51 22.12 -3.61 5.53
N ALA A 52 21.75 -4.72 6.18
CA ALA A 52 20.77 -4.75 7.27
C ALA A 52 21.00 -3.59 8.26
N PRO A 53 19.93 -2.96 8.81
CA PRO A 53 20.10 -1.97 9.85
C PRO A 53 20.85 -2.63 11.01
N THR A 54 22.06 -2.16 11.27
CA THR A 54 22.85 -2.57 12.44
C THR A 54 21.99 -2.36 13.68
N PRO A 55 21.97 -3.32 14.63
CA PRO A 55 21.32 -3.07 15.90
C PRO A 55 22.00 -1.87 16.54
N ARG A 56 21.24 -0.79 16.75
CA ARG A 56 21.71 0.35 17.55
C ARG A 56 21.89 -0.18 18.97
N THR A 57 23.13 -0.47 19.34
CA THR A 57 23.53 -0.69 20.73
C THR A 57 23.04 0.52 21.55
N PRO A 58 22.20 0.34 22.58
CA PRO A 58 21.88 1.44 23.47
C PRO A 58 23.17 1.87 24.19
N ALA A 59 23.47 3.18 24.12
CA ALA A 59 24.60 3.77 24.85
C ALA A 59 24.47 3.46 26.35
N PRO A 60 25.59 3.20 27.06
CA PRO A 60 25.54 2.99 28.50
C PRO A 60 25.07 4.28 29.18
N SER A 61 24.07 4.13 30.04
CA SER A 61 23.59 5.11 31.00
C SER A 61 24.76 5.61 31.86
N ALA A 62 24.96 6.92 31.88
CA ALA A 62 25.87 7.58 32.82
C ALA A 62 25.18 7.72 34.18
N ASP A 63 25.86 7.25 35.23
CA ASP A 63 25.63 7.62 36.63
C ASP A 63 25.98 9.10 36.88
#